data_AF-A0A973EXL4-F1
#
_entry.id   AF-A0A973EXL4-F1
#
_cell.length_a   1.000
_cell.length_b   1.000
_cell.length_c   1.000
_cell.angle_alpha   90.00
_cell.angle_beta   90.00
_cell.angle_gamma   90.00
#
_symmetry.space_group_name_H-M   'P 1'
#
loop_
_entity.id
_entity.type
_entity.pdbx_description
1 polymer ?
#
loop_
_entity_poly.entity_id
_entity_poly.type
_entity_poly.pdbx_seq_one_letter_code
_entity_poly.pdbx_strand_id
1 'polypeptide(L)'
;MNIIFLHHSTGDIIWHGKKLSIFTRAVRKASKDLANLIAKAELPSLFDKYNKETGRNYFIKEMIFPKAVPYGWHNYPYDYYDIWVKHAGNQPYMEEPTLEMLTKNYQVIVFKHCFPVSNIQPDKDSADINSDYKSLANYKLQYTALKDKLREFPDTKFILWTGPALVKSANSEESAVRAREFFTWVKEKWDQPDDNIYLWDFYELETEGGLYLKEEYAASETDSHPNYEFARRVTTLIFNRIIDVIENGGTKTNLKGEKI
;
A
#
# COMPACT_ATOMS: atom_id res chain seq x y z
N MET A 1 7.74 -6.89 -17.93
CA MET A 1 6.60 -6.25 -17.25
C MET A 1 7.13 -5.32 -16.18
N ASN A 2 6.69 -4.07 -16.17
CA ASN A 2 7.11 -3.06 -15.20
C ASN A 2 6.08 -2.93 -14.09
N ILE A 3 6.56 -2.95 -12.85
CA ILE A 3 5.75 -2.89 -11.63
C ILE A 3 6.25 -1.68 -10.82
N ILE A 4 5.33 -0.84 -10.34
CA ILE A 4 5.65 0.23 -9.40
C ILE A 4 5.01 -0.04 -8.06
N PHE A 5 5.79 0.17 -7.00
CA PHE A 5 5.36 0.06 -5.61
C PHE A 5 5.38 1.46 -4.99
N LEU A 6 4.20 2.05 -4.82
CA LEU A 6 3.98 3.41 -4.31
C LEU A 6 3.85 3.38 -2.80
N HIS A 7 4.80 3.98 -2.08
CA HIS A 7 4.82 3.87 -0.63
C HIS A 7 5.65 4.92 0.10
N HIS A 8 5.55 4.90 1.42
CA HIS A 8 6.56 5.35 2.38
C HIS A 8 6.24 4.72 3.75
N SER A 9 7.01 5.02 4.80
CA SER A 9 6.79 4.49 6.17
C SER A 9 6.74 2.96 6.20
N THR A 10 5.64 2.32 6.59
CA THR A 10 5.49 0.86 6.66
C THR A 10 5.90 0.15 5.36
N GLY A 11 5.58 0.74 4.20
CA GLY A 11 5.97 0.15 2.92
C GLY A 11 7.48 0.09 2.71
N ASP A 12 8.25 0.98 3.34
CA ASP A 12 9.71 0.95 3.28
C ASP A 12 10.27 -0.26 4.02
N ILE A 13 9.65 -0.59 5.15
CA ILE A 13 10.02 -1.76 5.95
C ILE A 13 9.69 -3.04 5.18
N ILE A 14 8.52 -3.12 4.54
CA ILE A 14 8.12 -4.28 3.74
C ILE A 14 8.94 -4.40 2.45
N TRP A 15 9.28 -3.29 1.80
CA TRP A 15 10.14 -3.31 0.61
C TRP A 15 11.50 -3.98 0.90
N HIS A 16 12.09 -3.63 2.03
CA HIS A 16 13.40 -4.15 2.42
C HIS A 16 13.33 -5.52 3.07
N GLY A 17 12.23 -5.88 3.73
CA GLY A 17 12.08 -7.12 4.48
C GLY A 17 13.13 -7.33 5.59
N LYS A 18 13.99 -6.33 5.85
CA LYS A 18 15.09 -6.35 6.83
C LYS A 18 15.46 -4.98 7.34
N LYS A 19 16.06 -4.93 8.53
CA LYS A 19 16.63 -3.69 9.10
C LYS A 19 17.73 -3.20 8.16
N LEU A 20 17.50 -2.05 7.52
CA LEU A 20 18.56 -1.32 6.85
C LEU A 20 19.63 -0.96 7.89
N SER A 21 20.89 -1.29 7.61
CA SER A 21 21.98 -0.83 8.48
C SER A 21 22.00 0.70 8.52
N ILE A 22 22.49 1.30 9.62
CA ILE A 22 22.61 2.76 9.75
C ILE A 22 23.39 3.34 8.56
N PHE A 23 24.44 2.64 8.13
CA PHE A 23 25.23 2.98 6.95
C PHE A 23 24.38 2.98 5.68
N THR A 24 23.61 1.91 5.44
CA THR A 24 22.73 1.82 4.26
C THR A 24 21.65 2.90 4.27
N ARG A 25 21.09 3.25 5.44
CA ARG A 25 20.10 4.33 5.58
C ARG A 25 20.70 5.71 5.27
N ALA A 26 21.92 5.98 5.73
CA ALA A 26 22.64 7.22 5.42
C ALA A 26 22.99 7.31 3.93
N VAL A 27 23.52 6.23 3.35
CA VAL A 27 23.83 6.17 1.91
C VAL A 27 22.56 6.33 1.08
N ARG A 28 21.43 5.72 1.45
CA ARG A 28 20.16 5.88 0.72
C ARG A 28 19.64 7.31 0.73
N LYS A 29 19.84 8.05 1.83
CA LYS A 29 19.50 9.48 1.90
C LYS A 29 20.32 10.31 0.91
N ALA A 30 21.54 9.87 0.58
CA ALA A 30 22.44 10.54 -0.37
C ALA A 30 22.25 10.05 -1.82
N SER A 31 22.11 8.74 -2.05
CA SER A 31 21.89 8.11 -3.36
C SER A 31 21.21 6.74 -3.21
N LYS A 32 20.03 6.60 -3.82
CA LYS A 32 19.30 5.32 -3.86
C LYS A 32 20.02 4.27 -4.71
N ASP A 33 20.59 4.66 -5.84
CA ASP A 33 21.27 3.73 -6.75
C ASP A 33 22.52 3.11 -6.09
N LEU A 34 23.28 3.92 -5.36
CA LEU A 34 24.45 3.45 -4.61
C LEU A 34 24.04 2.53 -3.45
N ALA A 35 22.93 2.82 -2.75
CA ALA A 35 22.43 1.96 -1.69
C ALA A 35 21.98 0.58 -2.23
N ASN A 36 21.33 0.56 -3.40
CA ASN A 36 20.91 -0.68 -4.06
C ASN A 36 22.09 -1.55 -4.52
N LEU A 37 23.22 -0.94 -4.86
CA LEU A 37 24.49 -1.62 -5.16
C LEU A 37 25.11 -2.29 -3.92
N ILE A 38 24.89 -1.73 -2.73
CA ILE A 38 25.50 -2.20 -1.46
C ILE A 38 24.66 -3.31 -0.81
N ALA A 39 23.33 -3.20 -0.84
CA ALA A 39 22.44 -4.25 -0.38
C ALA A 39 21.07 -4.11 -1.05
N LYS A 40 20.77 -5.01 -1.99
CA LYS A 40 19.45 -5.06 -2.62
C LYS A 40 18.38 -5.38 -1.57
N ALA A 41 17.25 -4.69 -1.68
CA ALA A 41 16.06 -4.92 -0.86
C ALA A 41 15.49 -6.33 -1.10
N GLU A 42 14.82 -6.91 -0.09
CA GLU A 42 14.33 -8.28 -0.15
C GLU A 42 13.29 -8.47 -1.26
N LEU A 43 12.31 -7.57 -1.38
CA LEU A 43 11.24 -7.71 -2.37
C LEU A 43 11.79 -7.76 -3.81
N PRO A 44 12.60 -6.79 -4.28
CA PRO A 44 13.29 -6.90 -5.58
C PRO A 44 14.14 -8.16 -5.74
N SER A 45 14.75 -8.67 -4.67
CA SER A 45 15.57 -9.88 -4.72
C SER A 45 14.72 -11.14 -4.95
N LEU A 46 13.49 -11.18 -4.42
CA LEU A 46 12.52 -12.24 -4.72
C LEU A 46 12.13 -12.23 -6.21
N PHE A 47 11.92 -11.06 -6.80
CA PHE A 47 11.66 -10.92 -8.24
C PHE A 47 12.83 -11.39 -9.10
N ASP A 48 14.08 -11.03 -8.75
CA ASP A 48 15.27 -11.52 -9.47
C ASP A 48 15.35 -13.05 -9.46
N LYS A 49 15.14 -13.64 -8.28
CA LYS A 49 15.15 -15.09 -8.11
C LYS A 49 14.08 -15.74 -8.98
N TYR A 50 12.85 -15.25 -8.90
CA TYR A 50 11.73 -15.75 -9.69
C TYR A 50 11.99 -15.64 -11.19
N ASN A 51 12.46 -14.48 -11.66
CA ASN A 51 12.83 -14.26 -13.06
C ASN A 51 13.89 -15.25 -13.54
N LYS A 52 14.93 -15.49 -12.74
CA LYS A 52 15.98 -16.46 -13.05
C LYS A 52 15.45 -17.89 -13.13
N GLU A 53 14.57 -18.27 -12.20
CA GLU A 53 13.99 -19.62 -12.12
C GLU A 53 12.96 -19.91 -13.22
N THR A 54 12.26 -18.89 -13.70
CA THR A 54 11.11 -19.04 -14.62
C THR A 54 11.32 -18.46 -16.01
N GLY A 55 12.45 -17.77 -16.25
CA GLY A 55 12.71 -17.06 -17.52
C GLY A 55 11.82 -15.83 -17.73
N ARG A 56 11.19 -15.31 -16.68
CA ARG A 56 10.36 -14.09 -16.72
C ARG A 56 11.22 -12.83 -16.63
N ASN A 57 10.61 -11.70 -16.97
CA ASN A 57 11.24 -10.37 -16.95
C ASN A 57 10.35 -9.37 -16.21
N TYR A 58 10.17 -9.59 -14.91
CA TYR A 58 9.37 -8.74 -14.02
C TYR A 58 10.27 -7.77 -13.26
N PHE A 59 10.05 -6.47 -13.48
CA PHE A 59 10.88 -5.41 -12.94
C PHE A 59 10.06 -4.56 -11.98
N ILE A 60 10.30 -4.74 -10.68
CA ILE A 60 9.68 -3.92 -9.64
C ILE A 60 10.58 -2.75 -9.24
N LYS A 61 9.98 -1.55 -9.14
CA LYS A 61 10.61 -0.34 -8.61
C LYS A 61 9.76 0.22 -7.48
N GLU A 62 10.40 0.91 -6.54
CA GLU A 62 9.69 1.72 -5.54
C GLU A 62 9.63 3.19 -5.96
N MET A 63 8.57 3.88 -5.54
CA MET A 63 8.48 5.33 -5.59
C MET A 63 7.89 5.82 -4.28
N ILE A 64 8.50 6.88 -3.74
CA ILE A 64 7.92 7.60 -2.60
C ILE A 64 6.69 8.33 -3.11
N PHE A 65 5.52 8.04 -2.53
CA PHE A 65 4.27 8.63 -2.99
C PHE A 65 3.21 8.72 -1.88
N PRO A 66 2.57 9.90 -1.70
CA PRO A 66 3.03 11.20 -2.17
C PRO A 66 4.37 11.62 -1.54
N LYS A 67 5.06 12.58 -2.14
CA LYS A 67 6.34 13.12 -1.64
C LYS A 67 6.12 14.05 -0.45
N ALA A 68 7.21 14.34 0.26
CA ALA A 68 7.19 15.27 1.39
C ALA A 68 7.05 16.72 0.92
N VAL A 69 7.72 17.03 -0.18
CA VAL A 69 7.75 18.34 -0.82
C VAL A 69 7.57 18.10 -2.32
N PRO A 70 6.71 18.89 -3.00
CA PRO A 70 5.89 19.98 -2.44
C PRO A 70 4.57 19.53 -1.80
N TYR A 71 4.22 18.23 -1.83
CA TYR A 71 2.89 17.76 -1.44
C TYR A 71 2.56 17.79 0.07
N GLY A 72 3.47 17.32 0.94
CA GLY A 72 3.29 17.39 2.40
C GLY A 72 3.37 16.06 3.16
N TRP A 73 3.76 14.95 2.52
CA TRP A 73 3.89 13.62 3.15
C TRP A 73 2.57 13.01 3.66
N HIS A 74 1.43 13.57 3.27
CA HIS A 74 0.11 13.01 3.53
C HIS A 74 -0.13 11.78 2.65
N ASN A 75 -0.77 10.75 3.21
CA ASN A 75 -0.90 9.44 2.57
C ASN A 75 -2.18 8.73 3.04
N TYR A 76 -3.29 9.39 2.83
CA TYR A 76 -4.65 9.01 3.16
C TYR A 76 -5.46 8.79 1.88
N PRO A 77 -6.67 8.22 1.99
CA PRO A 77 -7.58 8.09 0.84
C PRO A 77 -7.83 9.41 0.10
N TYR A 78 -7.98 10.52 0.83
CA TYR A 78 -8.12 11.87 0.27
C TYR A 78 -6.96 12.24 -0.65
N ASP A 79 -5.72 11.96 -0.27
CA ASP A 79 -4.55 12.42 -1.03
C ASP A 79 -4.47 11.76 -2.40
N TYR A 80 -4.76 10.45 -2.44
CA TYR A 80 -4.85 9.71 -3.68
C TYR A 80 -6.04 10.18 -4.53
N TYR A 81 -7.19 10.44 -3.91
CA TYR A 81 -8.33 11.06 -4.59
C TYR A 81 -7.97 12.43 -5.20
N ASP A 82 -7.28 13.29 -4.44
CA ASP A 82 -6.92 14.64 -4.84
C ASP A 82 -5.95 14.60 -6.04
N ILE A 83 -4.95 13.71 -6.02
CA ILE A 83 -3.97 13.59 -7.12
C ILE A 83 -4.60 12.87 -8.33
N TRP A 84 -5.27 11.73 -8.13
CA TRP A 84 -5.64 10.83 -9.24
C TRP A 84 -7.03 11.07 -9.82
N VAL A 85 -7.95 11.66 -9.06
CA VAL A 85 -9.32 11.91 -9.51
C VAL A 85 -9.53 13.39 -9.73
N LYS A 86 -9.32 14.21 -8.70
CA LYS A 86 -9.62 15.65 -8.76
C LYS A 86 -8.67 16.41 -9.68
N HIS A 87 -7.38 16.05 -9.69
CA HIS A 87 -6.37 16.62 -10.58
C HIS A 87 -5.89 15.61 -11.64
N ALA A 88 -6.79 14.71 -12.08
CA ALA A 88 -6.52 13.76 -13.14
C ALA A 88 -6.05 14.43 -14.44
N GLY A 89 -5.31 13.69 -15.28
CA GLY A 89 -4.86 14.15 -16.58
C GLY A 89 -3.38 13.92 -16.84
N ASN A 90 -2.86 14.47 -17.93
CA ASN A 90 -1.49 14.17 -18.39
C ASN A 90 -0.41 15.10 -17.79
N GLN A 91 -0.74 15.86 -16.75
CA GLN A 91 0.19 16.77 -16.06
C GLN A 91 0.33 16.36 -14.60
N PRO A 92 1.53 16.49 -14.01
CA PRO A 92 1.71 16.20 -12.60
C PRO A 92 0.96 17.23 -11.75
N TYR A 93 0.43 16.78 -10.62
CA TYR A 93 -0.14 17.66 -9.59
C TYR A 93 0.84 17.75 -8.43
N MET A 94 1.36 18.95 -8.14
CA MET A 94 2.39 19.14 -7.10
C MET A 94 3.59 18.17 -7.26
N GLU A 95 4.04 17.97 -8.50
CA GLU A 95 5.09 17.00 -8.87
C GLU A 95 4.75 15.52 -8.65
N GLU A 96 3.54 15.19 -8.20
CA GLU A 96 3.06 13.82 -8.11
C GLU A 96 2.52 13.35 -9.47
N PRO A 97 2.87 12.14 -9.91
CA PRO A 97 2.32 11.59 -11.13
C PRO A 97 0.85 11.19 -10.95
N THR A 98 0.04 11.52 -11.95
CA THR A 98 -1.34 11.02 -12.09
C THR A 98 -1.36 9.57 -12.56
N LEU A 99 -2.53 8.93 -12.54
CA LEU A 99 -2.70 7.59 -13.11
C LEU A 99 -2.44 7.56 -14.62
N GLU A 100 -2.80 8.61 -15.38
CA GLU A 100 -2.50 8.69 -16.81
C GLU A 100 -0.99 8.68 -17.10
N MET A 101 -0.17 9.18 -16.18
CA MET A 101 1.29 9.16 -16.30
C MET A 101 1.88 7.81 -15.88
N LEU A 102 1.39 7.24 -14.78
CA LEU A 102 1.89 5.97 -14.24
C LEU A 102 1.56 4.79 -15.16
N THR A 103 0.33 4.70 -15.63
CA THR A 103 -0.18 3.56 -16.44
C THR A 103 0.49 3.44 -17.81
N LYS A 104 1.08 4.53 -18.33
CA LYS A 104 1.92 4.48 -19.55
C LYS A 104 3.21 3.68 -19.37
N ASN A 105 3.73 3.64 -18.15
CA ASN A 105 5.05 3.07 -17.85
C ASN A 105 4.99 1.74 -17.08
N TYR A 106 3.89 1.50 -16.37
CA TYR A 106 3.73 0.38 -15.45
C TYR A 106 2.45 -0.41 -15.76
N GLN A 107 2.60 -1.73 -15.85
CA GLN A 107 1.47 -2.65 -16.05
C GLN A 107 0.86 -3.10 -14.73
N VAL A 108 1.60 -2.93 -13.63
CA VAL A 108 1.12 -3.21 -12.27
C VAL A 108 1.48 -2.04 -11.36
N ILE A 109 0.49 -1.50 -10.66
CA ILE A 109 0.64 -0.41 -9.70
C ILE A 109 0.18 -0.93 -8.34
N VAL A 110 1.12 -1.06 -7.40
CA VAL A 110 0.84 -1.41 -6.01
C VAL A 110 0.83 -0.12 -5.19
N PHE A 111 -0.21 0.12 -4.42
CA PHE A 111 -0.33 1.34 -3.62
C PHE A 111 -1.00 1.08 -2.27
N LYS A 112 -0.78 1.99 -1.32
CA LYS A 112 -1.15 1.83 0.09
C LYS A 112 -1.33 3.19 0.79
N HIS A 113 -1.95 3.19 1.96
CA HIS A 113 -1.99 4.34 2.88
C HIS A 113 -1.09 4.14 4.11
N CYS A 114 -0.70 5.22 4.79
CA CYS A 114 0.14 5.15 6.00
C CYS A 114 -0.66 4.71 7.22
N PHE A 115 0.01 4.17 8.24
CA PHE A 115 -0.63 3.67 9.47
C PHE A 115 -1.63 4.63 10.14
N PRO A 116 -1.49 5.99 10.12
CA PRO A 116 -2.50 6.88 10.68
C PRO A 116 -3.87 6.79 9.97
N VAL A 117 -3.96 6.13 8.81
CA VAL A 117 -5.22 5.88 8.11
C VAL A 117 -6.24 5.15 9.00
N SER A 118 -5.77 4.31 9.92
CA SER A 118 -6.60 3.57 10.88
C SER A 118 -7.05 4.40 12.09
N ASN A 119 -6.64 5.67 12.20
CA ASN A 119 -7.17 6.60 13.19
C ASN A 119 -8.44 7.30 12.67
N ILE A 120 -9.50 6.52 12.45
CA ILE A 120 -10.74 7.01 11.84
C ILE A 120 -11.61 7.72 12.89
N GLN A 121 -11.92 8.98 12.59
CA GLN A 121 -12.72 9.87 13.42
C GLN A 121 -14.23 9.58 13.28
N PRO A 122 -15.07 10.01 14.25
CA PRO A 122 -16.51 9.99 14.10
C PRO A 122 -16.96 10.75 12.84
N ASP A 123 -18.07 10.33 12.24
CA ASP A 123 -18.66 11.09 11.14
C ASP A 123 -19.16 12.47 11.61
N LYS A 124 -19.10 13.44 10.70
CA LYS A 124 -19.78 14.74 10.84
C LYS A 124 -21.19 14.66 10.24
N ASP A 125 -21.99 15.70 10.44
CA ASP A 125 -23.37 15.79 9.92
C ASP A 125 -23.47 15.57 8.40
N SER A 126 -22.42 15.88 7.65
CA SER A 126 -22.33 15.65 6.21
C SER A 126 -20.96 15.12 5.81
N ALA A 127 -20.96 14.12 4.92
CA ALA A 127 -19.76 13.66 4.24
C ALA A 127 -19.37 14.61 3.10
N ASP A 128 -18.08 14.79 2.89
CA ASP A 128 -17.52 15.60 1.81
C ASP A 128 -16.27 14.92 1.24
N ILE A 129 -16.36 14.49 -0.01
CA ILE A 129 -15.25 13.86 -0.73
C ILE A 129 -14.02 14.78 -0.83
N ASN A 130 -14.24 16.10 -0.87
CA ASN A 130 -13.19 17.12 -0.95
C ASN A 130 -12.59 17.50 0.41
N SER A 131 -13.01 16.84 1.50
CA SER A 131 -12.45 17.05 2.82
C SER A 131 -11.38 16.01 3.15
N ASP A 132 -10.27 16.47 3.71
CA ASP A 132 -9.20 15.63 4.26
C ASP A 132 -9.55 15.03 5.63
N TYR A 133 -10.75 15.31 6.16
CA TYR A 133 -11.24 14.79 7.43
C TYR A 133 -11.41 13.27 7.35
N LYS A 134 -10.73 12.55 8.26
CA LYS A 134 -10.63 11.09 8.27
C LYS A 134 -11.85 10.45 8.91
N SER A 135 -13.01 10.52 8.27
CA SER A 135 -14.21 9.79 8.70
C SER A 135 -14.52 8.60 7.81
N LEU A 136 -15.35 7.69 8.30
CA LEU A 136 -15.82 6.53 7.52
C LEU A 136 -16.53 6.96 6.24
N ALA A 137 -17.44 7.94 6.33
CA ALA A 137 -18.19 8.39 5.18
C ALA A 137 -17.29 9.03 4.11
N ASN A 138 -16.33 9.86 4.50
CA ASN A 138 -15.39 10.49 3.57
C ASN A 138 -14.49 9.45 2.90
N TYR A 139 -13.95 8.50 3.66
CA TYR A 139 -13.12 7.44 3.10
C TYR A 139 -13.90 6.59 2.09
N LYS A 140 -15.15 6.22 2.40
CA LYS A 140 -16.02 5.46 1.48
C LYS A 140 -16.29 6.24 0.18
N LEU A 141 -16.50 7.56 0.24
CA LEU A 141 -16.63 8.41 -0.95
C LEU A 141 -15.35 8.44 -1.79
N GLN A 142 -14.20 8.66 -1.14
CA GLN A 142 -12.89 8.76 -1.80
C GLN A 142 -12.49 7.42 -2.44
N TYR A 143 -12.69 6.30 -1.74
CA TYR A 143 -12.46 4.96 -2.29
C TYR A 143 -13.36 4.65 -3.47
N THR A 144 -14.65 5.03 -3.41
CA THR A 144 -15.57 4.84 -4.54
C THR A 144 -15.08 5.57 -5.78
N ALA A 145 -14.73 6.86 -5.65
CA ALA A 145 -14.21 7.64 -6.76
C ALA A 145 -12.86 7.11 -7.29
N LEU A 146 -11.98 6.65 -6.40
CA LEU A 146 -10.74 5.99 -6.78
C LEU A 146 -11.01 4.72 -7.58
N LYS A 147 -11.94 3.87 -7.14
CA LYS A 147 -12.30 2.64 -7.87
C LYS A 147 -12.75 2.95 -9.30
N ASP A 148 -13.66 3.91 -9.45
CA ASP A 148 -14.15 4.31 -10.77
C ASP A 148 -13.00 4.79 -11.65
N LYS A 149 -12.07 5.58 -11.09
CA LYS A 149 -10.90 6.06 -11.82
C LYS A 149 -9.92 4.95 -12.20
N LEU A 150 -9.66 3.98 -11.31
CA LEU A 150 -8.76 2.85 -11.59
C LEU A 150 -9.29 1.97 -12.73
N ARG A 151 -10.62 1.84 -12.84
CA ARG A 151 -11.30 1.08 -13.92
C ARG A 151 -11.19 1.72 -15.30
N GLU A 152 -10.85 3.01 -15.38
CA GLU A 152 -10.55 3.67 -16.66
C GLU A 152 -9.26 3.14 -17.33
N PHE A 153 -8.44 2.36 -16.60
CA PHE A 153 -7.17 1.81 -17.08
C PHE A 153 -7.16 0.27 -17.09
N PRO A 154 -8.03 -0.38 -17.89
CA PRO A 154 -8.25 -1.83 -17.82
C PRO A 154 -7.00 -2.69 -18.12
N ASP A 155 -6.04 -2.14 -18.87
CA ASP A 155 -4.77 -2.81 -19.19
C ASP A 155 -3.74 -2.77 -18.04
N THR A 156 -4.01 -1.98 -16.99
CA THR A 156 -3.16 -1.88 -15.80
C THR A 156 -3.81 -2.61 -14.63
N LYS A 157 -3.05 -3.47 -13.97
CA LYS A 157 -3.48 -4.12 -12.72
C LYS A 157 -3.15 -3.24 -11.54
N PHE A 158 -4.11 -3.02 -10.66
CA PHE A 158 -3.93 -2.27 -9.42
C PHE A 158 -3.99 -3.21 -8.24
N ILE A 159 -2.99 -3.13 -7.35
CA ILE A 159 -3.00 -3.90 -6.10
C ILE A 159 -3.06 -2.92 -4.95
N LEU A 160 -4.23 -2.81 -4.31
CA LEU A 160 -4.43 -2.02 -3.12
C LEU A 160 -4.06 -2.86 -1.88
N TRP A 161 -3.10 -2.35 -1.13
CA TRP A 161 -2.77 -2.83 0.20
C TRP A 161 -3.69 -2.11 1.22
N THR A 162 -4.51 -2.88 1.95
CA THR A 162 -5.36 -2.36 3.04
C THR A 162 -4.51 -1.66 4.11
N GLY A 163 -5.00 -0.57 4.70
CA GLY A 163 -4.20 0.27 5.60
C GLY A 163 -3.64 -0.46 6.83
N PRO A 164 -2.44 -0.08 7.31
CA PRO A 164 -1.87 -0.67 8.52
C PRO A 164 -2.70 -0.36 9.77
N ALA A 165 -2.81 -1.33 10.68
CA ALA A 165 -3.42 -1.18 11.99
C ALA A 165 -2.51 -0.38 12.93
N LEU A 166 -3.11 0.19 13.99
CA LEU A 166 -2.38 0.90 15.05
C LEU A 166 -2.21 -0.01 16.26
N VAL A 167 -1.12 0.17 17.00
CA VAL A 167 -0.96 -0.43 18.34
C VAL A 167 -1.99 0.15 19.30
N LYS A 168 -2.37 -0.62 20.31
CA LYS A 168 -3.39 -0.25 21.30
C LYS A 168 -3.08 1.06 22.03
N SER A 169 -1.82 1.38 22.29
CA SER A 169 -1.45 2.63 22.98
C SER A 169 -1.61 3.89 22.12
N ALA A 170 -1.72 3.73 20.79
CA ALA A 170 -1.75 4.83 19.83
C ALA A 170 -3.14 5.07 19.22
N ASN A 171 -4.17 4.32 19.64
CA ASN A 171 -5.51 4.43 19.09
C ASN A 171 -6.58 4.20 20.16
N SER A 172 -7.74 4.83 20.00
CA SER A 172 -8.91 4.51 20.83
C SER A 172 -9.63 3.27 20.31
N GLU A 173 -10.39 2.59 21.17
CA GLU A 173 -11.17 1.43 20.77
C GLU A 173 -12.24 1.80 19.73
N GLU A 174 -12.91 2.94 19.90
CA GLU A 174 -13.91 3.41 18.95
C GLU A 174 -13.31 3.69 17.57
N SER A 175 -12.12 4.29 17.53
CA SER A 175 -11.38 4.52 16.29
C SER A 175 -10.94 3.20 15.64
N ALA A 176 -10.44 2.25 16.43
CA ALA A 176 -10.06 0.92 15.97
C ALA A 176 -11.25 0.11 15.43
N VAL A 177 -12.42 0.22 16.06
CA VAL A 177 -13.67 -0.38 15.58
C VAL A 177 -14.06 0.21 14.22
N ARG A 178 -13.95 1.53 14.03
CA ARG A 178 -14.18 2.17 12.73
C ARG A 178 -13.16 1.72 11.69
N ALA A 179 -11.88 1.59 12.04
CA ALA A 179 -10.86 1.06 11.13
C ALA A 179 -11.21 -0.37 10.66
N ARG A 180 -11.59 -1.25 11.59
CA ARG A 180 -12.07 -2.59 11.24
C ARG A 180 -13.31 -2.52 10.34
N GLU A 181 -14.30 -1.70 10.67
CA GLU A 181 -15.49 -1.51 9.83
C GLU A 181 -15.11 -1.08 8.41
N PHE A 182 -14.20 -0.13 8.28
CA PHE A 182 -13.74 0.37 6.99
C PHE A 182 -13.08 -0.74 6.17
N PHE A 183 -12.12 -1.48 6.72
CA PHE A 183 -11.43 -2.53 5.96
C PHE A 183 -12.31 -3.76 5.72
N THR A 184 -13.26 -4.07 6.59
CA THR A 184 -14.33 -5.04 6.27
C THR A 184 -15.15 -4.57 5.07
N TRP A 185 -15.59 -3.31 5.05
CA TRP A 185 -16.30 -2.74 3.90
C TRP A 185 -15.44 -2.76 2.63
N VAL A 186 -14.14 -2.48 2.71
CA VAL A 186 -13.22 -2.56 1.58
C VAL A 186 -13.22 -3.97 0.98
N LYS A 187 -13.15 -5.00 1.81
CA LYS A 187 -13.09 -6.41 1.36
C LYS A 187 -14.42 -6.94 0.87
N GLU A 188 -15.52 -6.57 1.52
CA GLU A 188 -16.82 -7.21 1.26
C GLU A 188 -17.72 -6.43 0.31
N LYS A 189 -17.46 -5.14 0.11
CA LYS A 189 -18.34 -4.23 -0.65
C LYS A 189 -17.62 -3.44 -1.72
N TRP A 190 -16.44 -2.90 -1.39
CA TRP A 190 -15.68 -2.09 -2.33
C TRP A 190 -15.01 -2.95 -3.39
N ASP A 191 -14.33 -4.04 -2.97
CA ASP A 191 -13.75 -5.06 -3.82
C ASP A 191 -14.85 -5.76 -4.63
N GLN A 192 -14.60 -5.95 -5.91
CA GLN A 192 -15.54 -6.60 -6.82
C GLN A 192 -14.78 -7.59 -7.70
N PRO A 193 -15.38 -8.76 -8.00
CA PRO A 193 -14.76 -9.68 -8.93
C PRO A 193 -14.71 -9.09 -10.35
N ASP A 194 -13.87 -9.69 -11.19
CA ASP A 194 -13.83 -9.45 -12.64
C ASP A 194 -13.46 -8.02 -13.08
N ASP A 195 -12.69 -7.29 -12.27
CA ASP A 195 -12.05 -6.04 -12.68
C ASP A 195 -10.52 -6.07 -12.59
N ASN A 196 -9.87 -4.92 -12.82
CA ASN A 196 -8.42 -4.77 -12.83
C ASN A 196 -7.83 -4.40 -11.45
N ILE A 197 -8.63 -4.48 -10.38
CA ILE A 197 -8.26 -4.09 -9.03
C ILE A 197 -8.20 -5.34 -8.16
N TYR A 198 -7.15 -5.44 -7.36
CA TYR A 198 -6.89 -6.58 -6.50
C TYR A 198 -6.51 -6.09 -5.10
N LEU A 199 -6.91 -6.84 -4.08
CA LEU A 199 -6.51 -6.55 -2.70
C LEU A 199 -5.32 -7.38 -2.22
N TRP A 200 -4.54 -6.77 -1.34
CA TRP A 200 -3.67 -7.45 -0.37
C TRP A 200 -4.04 -7.00 1.04
N ASP A 201 -4.56 -7.92 1.86
CA ASP A 201 -5.17 -7.67 3.16
C ASP A 201 -4.14 -7.71 4.29
N PHE A 202 -3.35 -6.66 4.35
CA PHE A 202 -2.36 -6.48 5.40
C PHE A 202 -2.96 -6.13 6.76
N TYR A 203 -4.13 -5.50 6.78
CA TYR A 203 -4.82 -5.20 8.03
C TYR A 203 -5.14 -6.52 8.75
N GLU A 204 -5.64 -7.52 8.01
CA GLU A 204 -5.84 -8.86 8.55
C GLU A 204 -4.54 -9.54 8.96
N LEU A 205 -3.45 -9.37 8.20
CA LEU A 205 -2.14 -9.91 8.59
C LEU A 205 -1.66 -9.34 9.94
N GLU A 206 -1.90 -8.06 10.21
CA GLU A 206 -1.47 -7.39 11.44
C GLU A 206 -2.38 -7.66 12.63
N THR A 207 -3.68 -7.83 12.38
CA THR A 207 -4.70 -7.91 13.45
C THR A 207 -5.19 -9.32 13.73
N GLU A 208 -5.15 -10.22 12.73
CA GLU A 208 -5.73 -11.56 12.78
C GLU A 208 -7.17 -11.56 13.31
N GLY A 209 -8.00 -10.65 12.77
CA GLY A 209 -9.39 -10.41 13.18
C GLY A 209 -9.56 -9.50 14.41
N GLY A 210 -8.46 -9.09 15.04
CA GLY A 210 -8.43 -8.13 16.15
C GLY A 210 -8.72 -6.68 15.75
N LEU A 211 -8.60 -5.78 16.74
CA LEU A 211 -8.77 -4.32 16.54
C LEU A 211 -7.46 -3.57 16.34
N TYR A 212 -6.34 -4.13 16.81
CA TYR A 212 -5.05 -3.44 16.88
C TYR A 212 -3.98 -4.30 16.22
N LEU A 213 -2.89 -3.66 15.81
CA LEU A 213 -1.65 -4.36 15.48
C LEU A 213 -1.24 -5.21 16.69
N LYS A 214 -1.06 -6.52 16.49
CA LYS A 214 -0.62 -7.42 17.56
C LYS A 214 0.74 -7.00 18.09
N GLU A 215 0.92 -7.06 19.40
CA GLU A 215 2.17 -6.68 20.08
C GLU A 215 3.38 -7.47 19.55
N GLU A 216 3.19 -8.76 19.30
CA GLU A 216 4.22 -9.65 18.72
C GLU A 216 4.61 -9.30 17.27
N TYR A 217 3.83 -8.45 16.58
CA TYR A 217 4.09 -7.95 15.23
C TYR A 217 4.57 -6.49 15.21
N ALA A 218 4.36 -5.75 16.30
CA ALA A 218 4.75 -4.35 16.42
C ALA A 218 6.24 -4.17 16.70
N ALA A 219 6.80 -3.04 16.28
CA ALA A 219 8.16 -2.62 16.60
C ALA A 219 8.32 -2.30 18.09
N SER A 220 7.27 -1.74 18.71
CA SER A 220 7.15 -1.57 20.16
C SER A 220 5.68 -1.32 20.54
N GLU A 221 5.38 -1.27 21.84
CA GLU A 221 4.04 -0.92 22.34
C GLU A 221 3.54 0.46 21.88
N THR A 222 4.43 1.36 21.45
CA THR A 222 4.11 2.75 21.03
C THR A 222 4.46 3.04 19.58
N ASP A 223 5.04 2.07 18.86
CA ASP A 223 5.43 2.21 17.46
C ASP A 223 4.63 1.24 16.59
N SER A 224 3.71 1.79 15.79
CA SER A 224 2.84 1.03 14.87
C SER A 224 3.52 0.58 13.58
N HIS A 225 4.84 0.67 13.50
CA HIS A 225 5.58 -0.03 12.46
C HIS A 225 5.67 -1.53 12.80
N PRO A 226 5.70 -2.41 11.78
CA PRO A 226 5.95 -3.82 12.01
C PRO A 226 7.38 -4.06 12.47
N ASN A 227 7.58 -5.04 13.34
CA ASN A 227 8.91 -5.56 13.62
C ASN A 227 9.46 -6.36 12.44
N TYR A 228 10.73 -6.70 12.55
CA TYR A 228 11.48 -7.35 11.48
C TYR A 228 10.95 -8.75 11.11
N GLU A 229 10.59 -9.56 12.10
CA GLU A 229 10.14 -10.94 11.85
C GLU A 229 8.84 -10.92 11.06
N PHE A 230 7.89 -10.09 11.49
CA PHE A 230 6.65 -9.88 10.76
C PHE A 230 6.89 -9.28 9.38
N ALA A 231 7.71 -8.22 9.26
CA ALA A 231 8.01 -7.58 7.99
C ALA A 231 8.61 -8.56 6.96
N ARG A 232 9.55 -9.41 7.38
CA ARG A 232 10.15 -10.43 6.51
C ARG A 232 9.11 -11.45 6.03
N ARG A 233 8.25 -11.92 6.94
CA ARG A 233 7.15 -12.85 6.62
C ARG A 233 6.24 -12.24 5.54
N VAL A 234 5.71 -11.05 5.79
CA VAL A 234 4.73 -10.41 4.89
C VAL A 234 5.35 -9.92 3.58
N THR A 235 6.67 -9.65 3.53
CA THR A 235 7.40 -9.39 2.28
C THR A 235 7.27 -10.56 1.29
N THR A 236 7.35 -11.79 1.80
CA THR A 236 7.17 -13.00 0.97
C THR A 236 5.72 -13.14 0.51
N LEU A 237 4.76 -12.78 1.38
CA LEU A 237 3.35 -12.87 1.08
C LEU A 237 2.90 -11.85 0.01
N ILE A 238 3.35 -10.60 0.10
CA ILE A 238 3.04 -9.62 -0.94
C ILE A 238 3.70 -9.98 -2.27
N PHE A 239 4.92 -10.53 -2.25
CA PHE A 239 5.56 -11.07 -3.44
C PHE A 239 4.66 -12.15 -4.09
N ASN A 240 4.20 -13.14 -3.31
CA ASN A 240 3.31 -14.18 -3.80
C ASN A 240 2.02 -13.59 -4.40
N ARG A 241 1.41 -12.62 -3.71
CA ARG A 241 0.19 -11.96 -4.18
C ARG A 241 0.40 -11.23 -5.50
N ILE A 242 1.50 -10.49 -5.64
CA ILE A 242 1.82 -9.78 -6.90
C ILE A 242 2.03 -10.78 -8.03
N ILE A 243 2.81 -11.84 -7.82
CA ILE A 243 3.04 -12.87 -8.85
C ILE A 243 1.72 -13.55 -9.25
N ASP A 244 0.87 -13.87 -8.29
CA ASP A 244 -0.42 -14.49 -8.56
C ASP A 244 -1.37 -13.58 -9.35
N VAL A 245 -1.41 -12.28 -9.02
CA VAL A 245 -2.15 -11.29 -9.79
C VAL A 245 -1.64 -11.17 -11.23
N ILE A 246 -0.32 -11.22 -11.42
CA ILE A 246 0.31 -11.15 -12.74
C ILE A 246 0.03 -12.39 -13.58
N GLU A 247 0.23 -13.58 -13.02
CA GLU A 247 0.24 -14.85 -13.77
C GLU A 247 -1.14 -15.52 -13.83
N ASN A 248 -1.96 -15.37 -12.79
CA ASN A 248 -3.21 -16.13 -12.65
C ASN A 248 -4.42 -15.26 -12.29
N GLY A 249 -4.32 -13.93 -12.39
CA GLY A 249 -5.40 -13.02 -12.03
C GLY A 249 -5.81 -13.11 -10.56
N GLY A 250 -4.87 -13.44 -9.66
CA GLY A 250 -5.10 -13.41 -8.21
C GLY A 250 -5.89 -14.60 -7.66
N THR A 251 -5.93 -15.72 -8.39
CA THR A 251 -6.75 -16.91 -8.06
C THR A 251 -6.01 -18.03 -7.34
N LYS A 252 -4.67 -17.98 -7.23
CA LYS A 252 -3.86 -18.99 -6.54
C LYS A 252 -3.38 -18.56 -5.16
N THR A 253 -3.77 -17.38 -4.72
CA THR A 253 -3.53 -16.86 -3.38
C THR A 253 -4.80 -16.30 -2.78
N ASN A 254 -4.93 -16.40 -1.45
CA ASN A 254 -5.92 -15.63 -0.73
C ASN A 254 -5.49 -14.15 -0.64
N LEU A 255 -6.33 -13.30 -0.05
CA LEU A 255 -6.02 -11.86 0.10
C LEU A 255 -4.77 -11.59 0.94
N LYS A 256 -4.35 -12.54 1.79
CA LYS A 256 -3.11 -12.43 2.57
C LYS A 256 -1.86 -12.76 1.74
N GLY A 257 -1.98 -13.35 0.55
CA GLY A 257 -0.86 -13.82 -0.27
C GLY A 257 -0.38 -15.23 0.07
N GLU A 258 -1.17 -15.99 0.83
CA GLU A 258 -0.95 -17.41 1.10
C GLU A 258 -1.49 -18.23 -0.08
N LYS A 259 -0.77 -19.28 -0.48
CA LYS A 259 -1.18 -20.14 -1.59
C LYS A 259 -2.45 -20.94 -1.23
N ILE A 260 -3.33 -21.12 -2.22
CA ILE A 260 -4.54 -21.96 -2.16
C ILE A 260 -4.32 -23.25 -2.94
#